data_AF-A0A953TRP1-F1
#
_entry.id   AF-A0A953TRP1-F1
#
_cell.length_a   1.000
_cell.length_b   1.000
_cell.length_c   1.000
_cell.angle_alpha   90.00
_cell.angle_beta   90.00
_cell.angle_gamma   90.00
#
_symmetry.space_group_name_H-M   'P 1'
#
loop_
_entity.id
_entity.type
_entity.pdbx_description
1 polymer ?
#
loop_
_entity_poly.entity_id
_entity_poly.type
_entity_poly.pdbx_seq_one_letter_code
_entity_poly.pdbx_strand_id
1 'polypeptide(L)'
;QILNNARLSPLAMMATVFNALRGTNDYGEDITYRMNGVLNVKGYPVVTMRTMFAPQDSGQPAAALAAATIGDRFGRIYGNPFDAPDVEGVKLDFDLVRERRTARLESSRTDVTEARPGEQIVVEAELRPYRGERLVRQIPIRIPASMSKGILRVLVSDGDTLDRMRRGSPMLSRKLALAPTIALLNKERANNRVYVSLFEADPEAMVADKVMPTLPLSVMNVMENMRGNQDMVVLGESSVNEASTEPLDYVVSGAQVLLINIK
;
A
#
# COMPACT_ATOMS: atom_id res chain seq x y z
N GLN A 1 21.46 23.80 2.03
CA GLN A 1 22.31 22.70 2.50
C GLN A 1 21.45 21.80 3.38
N ILE A 2 21.36 20.51 3.06
CA ILE A 2 20.65 19.56 3.92
C ILE A 2 21.59 19.24 5.08
N LEU A 3 21.15 19.48 6.31
CA LEU A 3 21.89 19.11 7.51
C LEU A 3 22.01 17.58 7.50
N ASN A 4 23.21 17.01 7.42
CA ASN A 4 23.41 15.56 7.29
C ASN A 4 23.53 14.91 8.68
N ASN A 5 22.41 14.56 9.29
CA ASN A 5 22.36 13.90 10.59
C ASN A 5 21.17 12.92 10.64
N ALA A 6 21.46 11.64 10.85
CA ALA A 6 20.48 10.55 10.83
C ALA A 6 19.24 10.76 11.72
N ARG A 7 19.36 11.54 12.81
CA ARG A 7 18.23 11.86 13.71
C ARG A 7 17.56 13.19 13.39
N LEU A 8 18.33 14.21 13.04
CA LEU A 8 17.81 15.58 12.88
C LEU A 8 17.25 15.84 11.48
N SER A 9 17.83 15.27 10.42
CA SER A 9 17.37 15.52 9.05
C SER A 9 15.94 15.06 8.82
N PRO A 10 15.52 13.83 9.22
CA PRO A 10 14.14 13.39 9.03
C PRO A 10 13.14 14.24 9.81
N LEU A 11 13.48 14.64 11.04
CA LEU A 11 12.64 15.51 11.87
C LEU A 11 12.52 16.92 11.29
N ALA A 12 13.62 17.49 10.82
CA ALA A 12 13.62 18.78 10.15
C ALA A 12 12.80 18.74 8.85
N MET A 13 12.92 17.66 8.06
CA MET A 13 12.09 17.45 6.87
C MET A 13 10.60 17.37 7.20
N MET A 14 10.23 16.58 8.22
CA MET A 14 8.87 16.47 8.70
C MET A 14 8.31 17.84 9.14
N ALA A 15 9.05 18.58 9.96
CA ALA A 15 8.64 19.91 10.41
C ALA A 15 8.51 20.91 9.25
N THR A 16 9.43 20.88 8.29
CA THR A 16 9.43 21.75 7.11
C THR A 16 8.20 21.49 6.24
N VAL A 17 7.94 20.23 5.91
CA VAL A 17 6.77 19.84 5.12
C VAL A 17 5.48 20.21 5.86
N PHE A 18 5.39 19.89 7.16
CA PHE A 18 4.21 20.21 7.95
C PHE A 18 3.92 21.71 7.96
N ASN A 19 4.93 22.54 8.20
CA ASN A 19 4.75 23.99 8.26
C ASN A 19 4.42 24.58 6.87
N ALA A 20 5.07 24.10 5.80
CA ALA A 20 4.80 24.55 4.43
C ALA A 20 3.36 24.24 3.99
N LEU A 21 2.86 23.04 4.30
CA LEU A 21 1.49 22.64 3.97
C LEU A 21 0.47 23.27 4.91
N ARG A 22 0.77 23.40 6.21
CA ARG A 22 -0.13 24.06 7.16
C ARG A 22 -0.35 25.54 6.83
N GLY A 23 0.71 26.24 6.42
CA GLY A 23 0.63 27.66 6.06
C GLY A 23 -0.22 27.96 4.81
N THR A 24 -0.61 26.93 4.05
CA THR A 24 -1.44 27.06 2.84
C THR A 24 -2.91 26.64 3.06
N ASN A 25 -3.26 26.20 4.28
CA ASN A 25 -4.61 25.74 4.59
C ASN A 25 -5.37 26.76 5.46
N ASP A 26 -6.53 27.21 4.98
CA ASP A 26 -7.47 27.97 5.79
C ASP A 26 -8.22 27.02 6.73
N TYR A 27 -8.36 27.42 8.00
CA TYR A 27 -9.01 26.58 9.02
C TYR A 27 -10.45 26.21 8.61
N GLY A 28 -10.70 24.92 8.37
CA GLY A 28 -12.06 24.37 8.18
C GLY A 28 -12.32 23.69 6.83
N GLU A 29 -11.41 23.81 5.86
CA GLU A 29 -11.54 23.10 4.58
C GLU A 29 -10.86 21.73 4.61
N ASP A 30 -11.59 20.73 4.11
CA ASP A 30 -11.07 19.40 3.81
C ASP A 30 -10.14 19.50 2.60
N ILE A 31 -8.83 19.36 2.79
CA ILE A 31 -7.82 19.48 1.72
C ILE A 31 -7.14 18.15 1.43
N THR A 32 -7.04 17.82 0.15
CA THR A 32 -6.17 16.76 -0.36
C THR A 32 -4.94 17.33 -1.02
N TYR A 33 -3.77 16.80 -0.69
CA TYR A 33 -2.51 17.08 -1.37
C TYR A 33 -2.17 15.95 -2.33
N ARG A 34 -1.87 16.26 -3.59
CA ARG A 34 -1.19 15.33 -4.51
C ARG A 34 0.30 15.67 -4.49
N MET A 35 1.15 14.68 -4.29
CA MET A 35 2.58 14.90 -4.14
C MET A 35 3.37 14.10 -5.16
N ASN A 36 4.30 14.79 -5.82
CA ASN A 36 5.37 14.20 -6.61
C ASN A 36 6.70 14.57 -5.95
N GLY A 37 7.47 13.57 -5.56
CA GLY A 37 8.72 13.73 -4.85
C GLY A 37 9.88 13.01 -5.52
N VAL A 38 11.04 13.63 -5.46
CA VAL A 38 12.31 13.08 -5.94
C VAL A 38 13.38 13.31 -4.87
N LEU A 39 14.10 12.26 -4.52
CA LEU A 39 15.24 12.29 -3.61
C LEU A 39 16.45 11.66 -4.30
N ASN A 40 17.53 12.43 -4.40
CA ASN A 40 18.79 12.02 -5.01
C ASN A 40 19.79 11.60 -3.94
N VAL A 41 20.27 10.36 -4.05
CA VAL A 41 21.33 9.81 -3.20
C VAL A 41 22.47 9.40 -4.11
N LYS A 42 23.66 9.96 -3.88
CA LYS A 42 24.84 9.77 -4.74
C LYS A 42 25.18 8.29 -4.87
N GLY A 43 25.33 7.82 -6.10
CA GLY A 43 25.68 6.43 -6.41
C GLY A 43 24.51 5.44 -6.35
N TYR A 44 23.27 5.91 -6.13
CA TYR A 44 22.08 5.06 -6.11
C TYR A 44 21.04 5.53 -7.13
N PRO A 45 20.11 4.65 -7.54
CA PRO A 45 18.94 5.07 -8.31
C PRO A 45 18.13 6.13 -7.56
N VAL A 46 17.57 7.07 -8.32
CA VAL A 46 16.71 8.13 -7.80
C VAL A 46 15.53 7.53 -7.03
N VAL A 47 15.25 8.08 -5.85
CA VAL A 47 14.07 7.69 -5.05
C VAL A 47 12.89 8.53 -5.51
N THR A 48 11.85 7.89 -6.05
CA THR A 48 10.64 8.55 -6.52
C THR A 48 9.47 8.30 -5.58
N MET A 49 8.69 9.34 -5.32
CA MET A 49 7.53 9.29 -4.43
C MET A 49 6.33 9.88 -5.16
N ARG A 50 5.26 9.10 -5.31
CA ARG A 50 3.99 9.57 -5.87
C ARG A 50 2.87 9.11 -4.95
N THR A 51 2.21 10.04 -4.29
CA THR A 51 1.19 9.71 -3.30
C THR A 51 0.25 10.88 -3.09
N MET A 52 -0.94 10.59 -2.59
CA MET A 52 -1.93 11.58 -2.19
C MET A 52 -2.12 11.55 -0.67
N PHE A 53 -2.39 12.70 -0.07
CA PHE A 53 -2.70 12.82 1.35
C PHE A 53 -4.04 13.52 1.49
N ALA A 54 -5.03 12.81 2.01
CA ALA A 54 -6.35 13.34 2.28
C ALA A 54 -6.69 13.11 3.76
N PRO A 55 -7.61 13.90 4.34
CA PRO A 55 -8.06 13.71 5.70
C PRO A 55 -8.68 12.31 5.85
N GLN A 56 -8.38 11.64 6.95
CA GLN A 56 -8.95 10.34 7.28
C GLN A 56 -9.96 10.49 8.42
N ASP A 57 -10.79 9.47 8.64
CA ASP A 57 -11.81 9.48 9.70
C ASP A 57 -11.22 9.57 11.11
N SER A 58 -9.93 9.30 11.27
CA SER A 58 -9.17 9.49 12.52
C SER A 58 -8.98 10.96 12.92
N GLY A 59 -9.37 11.91 12.06
CA GLY A 59 -9.24 13.35 12.32
C GLY A 59 -7.82 13.90 12.15
N GLN A 60 -6.87 13.09 11.69
CA GLN A 60 -5.53 13.58 11.37
C GLN A 60 -5.56 14.49 10.13
N PRO A 61 -5.01 15.72 10.21
CA PRO A 61 -4.91 16.60 9.05
C PRO A 61 -4.04 15.98 7.95
N ALA A 62 -4.42 16.20 6.68
CA ALA A 62 -3.66 15.71 5.53
C ALA A 62 -2.20 16.19 5.52
N ALA A 63 -1.93 17.42 5.99
CA ALA A 63 -0.57 17.94 6.13
C ALA A 63 0.27 17.17 7.16
N ALA A 64 -0.35 16.73 8.27
CA ALA A 64 0.33 15.91 9.28
C ALA A 64 0.66 14.53 8.73
N LEU A 65 -0.29 13.91 8.00
CA LEU A 65 -0.07 12.64 7.31
C LEU A 65 1.07 12.75 6.29
N ALA A 66 1.07 13.79 5.47
CA ALA A 66 2.13 14.05 4.49
C ALA A 66 3.51 14.15 5.15
N ALA A 67 3.60 14.98 6.20
CA ALA A 67 4.84 15.17 6.95
C ALA A 67 5.34 13.86 7.57
N ALA A 68 4.46 13.09 8.21
CA ALA A 68 4.81 11.82 8.84
C ALA A 68 5.30 10.79 7.81
N THR A 69 4.58 10.61 6.70
CA THR A 69 4.96 9.66 5.64
C THR A 69 6.28 10.04 4.98
N ILE A 70 6.51 11.33 4.70
CA ILE A 70 7.78 11.80 4.15
C ILE A 70 8.90 11.60 5.17
N GLY A 71 8.67 11.96 6.43
CA GLY A 71 9.63 11.76 7.52
C GLY A 71 10.05 10.30 7.68
N ASP A 72 9.11 9.36 7.63
CA ASP A 72 9.40 7.91 7.70
C ASP A 72 10.27 7.45 6.52
N ARG A 73 9.91 7.79 5.28
CA ARG A 73 10.67 7.41 4.08
C ARG A 73 12.09 7.99 4.10
N PHE A 74 12.23 9.25 4.50
CA PHE A 74 13.53 9.89 4.71
C PHE A 74 14.31 9.23 5.83
N GLY A 75 13.66 8.90 6.94
CA GLY A 75 14.26 8.20 8.08
C GLY A 75 14.82 6.84 7.73
N ARG A 76 14.17 6.07 6.83
CA ARG A 76 14.69 4.78 6.36
C ARG A 76 15.99 4.90 5.56
N ILE A 77 16.20 6.03 4.89
CA ILE A 77 17.43 6.31 4.13
C ILE A 77 18.51 6.86 5.08
N TYR A 78 18.22 7.96 5.77
CA TYR A 78 19.15 8.62 6.70
C TYR A 78 19.55 7.76 7.90
N GLY A 79 18.63 6.93 8.38
CA GLY A 79 18.84 6.00 9.49
C GLY A 79 19.36 4.64 9.06
N ASN A 80 19.84 4.47 7.82
CA ASN A 80 20.40 3.20 7.38
C ASN A 80 21.60 2.83 8.27
N PRO A 81 21.64 1.60 8.84
CA PRO A 81 22.67 1.24 9.82
C PRO A 81 23.97 0.74 9.18
N PHE A 82 24.02 0.56 7.85
CA PHE A 82 25.16 -0.01 7.14
C PHE A 82 25.92 1.05 6.34
N ASP A 83 25.20 1.93 5.64
CA ASP A 83 25.78 2.97 4.80
C ASP A 83 25.23 4.34 5.19
N ALA A 84 26.12 5.32 5.43
CA ALA A 84 25.70 6.71 5.60
C ALA A 84 25.35 7.29 4.22
N PRO A 85 24.09 7.73 3.99
CA PRO A 85 23.70 8.21 2.68
C PRO A 85 24.32 9.58 2.37
N ASP A 86 24.85 9.73 1.16
CA ASP A 86 25.24 11.03 0.60
C ASP A 86 24.06 11.58 -0.22
N VAL A 87 23.20 12.34 0.47
CA VAL A 87 21.98 12.92 -0.14
C VAL A 87 22.32 14.24 -0.81
N GLU A 88 22.18 14.29 -2.13
CA GLU A 88 22.50 15.45 -2.95
C GLU A 88 21.36 16.47 -2.99
N GLY A 89 20.10 16.01 -2.89
CA GLY A 89 18.97 16.91 -2.96
C GLY A 89 17.61 16.23 -2.87
N VAL A 90 16.62 17.05 -2.53
CA VAL A 90 15.21 16.66 -2.39
C VAL A 90 14.35 17.70 -3.10
N LYS A 91 13.41 17.24 -3.90
CA LYS A 91 12.34 18.07 -4.47
C LYS A 91 11.00 17.43 -4.14
N LEU A 92 10.10 18.20 -3.56
CA LEU A 92 8.73 17.80 -3.28
C LEU A 92 7.80 18.84 -3.90
N ASP A 93 7.03 18.42 -4.90
CA ASP A 93 6.02 19.22 -5.56
C ASP A 93 4.64 18.79 -5.02
N PHE A 94 3.85 19.75 -4.56
CA PHE A 94 2.52 19.51 -3.99
C PHE A 94 1.46 20.29 -4.77
N ASP A 95 0.46 19.57 -5.27
CA ASP A 95 -0.76 20.15 -5.82
C ASP A 95 -1.87 20.08 -4.77
N LEU A 96 -2.53 21.21 -4.52
CA LEU A 96 -3.58 21.32 -3.52
C LEU A 96 -4.96 21.19 -4.17
N VAL A 97 -5.79 20.31 -3.62
CA VAL A 97 -7.19 20.13 -3.99
C VAL A 97 -8.05 20.44 -2.76
N ARG A 98 -8.91 21.47 -2.85
CA ARG A 98 -9.78 21.95 -1.75
C ARG A 98 -11.00 21.05 -1.50
N GLU A 99 -10.78 19.74 -1.51
CA GLU A 99 -11.78 18.73 -1.20
C GLU A 99 -11.13 17.50 -0.56
N ARG A 100 -11.85 16.80 0.32
CA ARG A 100 -11.47 15.47 0.79
C ARG A 100 -11.68 14.44 -0.31
N ARG A 101 -10.58 13.95 -0.88
CA ARG A 101 -10.54 12.94 -1.93
C ARG A 101 -10.07 11.62 -1.35
N THR A 102 -10.94 11.00 -0.57
CA THR A 102 -10.79 9.59 -0.13
C THR A 102 -11.87 8.74 -0.75
N ALA A 103 -11.54 7.50 -1.10
CA ALA A 103 -12.50 6.49 -1.54
C ALA A 103 -12.24 5.16 -0.84
N ARG A 104 -13.29 4.57 -0.29
CA ARG A 104 -13.22 3.29 0.41
C ARG A 104 -13.65 2.16 -0.51
N LEU A 105 -12.91 1.07 -0.55
CA LEU A 105 -13.35 -0.19 -1.15
C LEU A 105 -14.51 -0.78 -0.32
N GLU A 106 -15.73 -0.68 -0.83
CA GLU A 106 -16.94 -1.20 -0.17
C GLU A 106 -17.14 -2.69 -0.46
N SER A 107 -16.98 -3.08 -1.72
CA SER A 107 -17.20 -4.46 -2.15
C SER A 107 -16.31 -4.81 -3.33
N SER A 108 -16.09 -6.10 -3.54
CA SER A 108 -15.50 -6.62 -4.77
C SER A 108 -16.20 -7.90 -5.18
N ARG A 109 -16.22 -8.20 -6.49
CA ARG A 109 -16.73 -9.47 -7.01
C ARG A 109 -15.99 -9.86 -8.28
N THR A 110 -16.01 -11.14 -8.60
CA THR A 110 -15.51 -11.68 -9.86
C THR A 110 -16.68 -11.99 -10.80
N ASP A 111 -16.41 -11.97 -12.09
CA ASP A 111 -17.34 -12.43 -13.13
C ASP A 111 -17.55 -13.95 -13.11
N VAL A 112 -16.63 -14.70 -12.50
CA VAL A 112 -16.65 -16.16 -12.38
C VAL A 112 -16.41 -16.62 -10.95
N THR A 113 -16.93 -17.80 -10.61
CA THR A 113 -16.63 -18.53 -9.36
C THR A 113 -15.60 -19.65 -9.57
N GLU A 114 -15.35 -20.03 -10.82
CA GLU A 114 -14.40 -21.08 -11.21
C GLU A 114 -13.63 -20.64 -12.46
N ALA A 115 -12.34 -21.00 -12.55
CA ALA A 115 -11.48 -20.64 -13.67
C ALA A 115 -10.42 -21.72 -13.93
N ARG A 116 -9.74 -21.64 -15.08
CA ARG A 116 -8.61 -22.52 -15.43
C ARG A 116 -7.27 -21.77 -15.32
N PRO A 117 -6.16 -22.49 -15.10
CA PRO A 117 -4.83 -21.90 -15.21
C PRO A 117 -4.64 -21.22 -16.57
N GLY A 118 -4.08 -20.01 -16.58
CA GLY A 118 -3.86 -19.21 -17.79
C GLY A 118 -5.07 -18.40 -18.27
N GLU A 119 -6.26 -18.60 -17.69
CA GLU A 119 -7.47 -17.84 -17.98
C GLU A 119 -7.39 -16.41 -17.45
N GLN A 120 -8.10 -15.50 -18.11
CA GLN A 120 -8.25 -14.12 -17.66
C GLN A 120 -9.62 -13.96 -17.03
N ILE A 121 -9.65 -13.43 -15.81
CA ILE A 121 -10.87 -13.10 -15.06
C ILE A 121 -10.98 -11.59 -14.91
N VAL A 122 -12.19 -11.09 -14.65
CA VAL A 122 -12.42 -9.67 -14.37
C VAL A 122 -12.89 -9.52 -12.92
N VAL A 123 -12.13 -8.74 -12.17
CA VAL A 123 -12.52 -8.33 -10.82
C VAL A 123 -13.18 -6.97 -10.89
N GLU A 124 -14.41 -6.87 -10.41
CA GLU A 124 -15.11 -5.61 -10.22
C GLU A 124 -14.94 -5.14 -8.77
N ALA A 125 -14.42 -3.92 -8.60
CA ALA A 125 -14.27 -3.25 -7.32
C ALA A 125 -15.22 -2.05 -7.23
N GLU A 126 -16.06 -2.03 -6.19
CA GLU A 126 -16.97 -0.92 -5.87
C GLU A 126 -16.35 -0.03 -4.81
N LEU A 127 -16.11 1.22 -5.19
CA LEU A 127 -15.51 2.24 -4.34
C LEU A 127 -16.57 3.28 -3.96
N ARG A 128 -16.55 3.66 -2.68
CA ARG A 128 -17.33 4.77 -2.13
C ARG A 128 -16.43 5.96 -1.83
N PRO A 129 -16.41 6.98 -2.68
CA PRO A 129 -15.87 8.28 -2.33
C PRO A 129 -16.52 8.86 -1.06
N TYR A 130 -15.77 9.68 -0.32
CA TYR A 130 -16.31 10.41 0.83
C TYR A 130 -17.49 11.31 0.44
N ARG A 131 -17.43 11.92 -0.74
CA ARG A 131 -18.52 12.66 -1.38
C ARG A 131 -18.59 12.30 -2.86
N GLY A 132 -19.80 12.27 -3.39
CA GLY A 132 -20.08 11.96 -4.79
C GLY A 132 -20.65 10.56 -5.00
N GLU A 133 -20.70 10.17 -6.28
CA GLU A 133 -21.24 8.89 -6.70
C GLU A 133 -20.28 7.73 -6.45
N ARG A 134 -20.82 6.51 -6.36
CA ARG A 134 -20.02 5.30 -6.30
C ARG A 134 -19.25 5.10 -7.60
N LEU A 135 -18.05 4.57 -7.49
CA LEU A 135 -17.20 4.24 -8.63
C LEU A 135 -17.09 2.73 -8.74
N VAL A 136 -17.28 2.23 -9.95
CA VAL A 136 -17.06 0.83 -10.28
C VAL A 136 -15.82 0.73 -11.17
N ARG A 137 -14.89 -0.16 -10.81
CA ARG A 137 -13.66 -0.41 -11.56
C ARG A 137 -13.53 -1.88 -11.89
N GLN A 138 -13.37 -2.17 -13.18
CA GLN A 138 -13.10 -3.50 -13.68
C GLN A 138 -11.59 -3.66 -13.87
N ILE A 139 -11.02 -4.70 -13.28
CA ILE A 139 -9.60 -4.97 -13.23
C ILE A 139 -9.38 -6.36 -13.82
N PRO A 140 -8.97 -6.46 -15.09
CA PRO A 140 -8.63 -7.74 -15.68
C PRO A 140 -7.36 -8.29 -15.04
N ILE A 141 -7.37 -9.56 -14.65
CA ILE A 141 -6.18 -10.24 -14.15
C ILE A 141 -6.09 -11.66 -14.72
N ARG A 142 -4.87 -12.05 -15.07
CA ARG A 142 -4.59 -13.37 -15.63
C ARG A 142 -4.15 -14.33 -14.53
N ILE A 143 -4.80 -15.48 -14.44
CA ILE A 143 -4.37 -16.55 -13.55
C ILE A 143 -3.10 -17.17 -14.14
N PRO A 144 -2.02 -17.37 -13.35
CA PRO A 144 -0.81 -18.01 -13.84
C PRO A 144 -1.10 -19.37 -14.47
N ALA A 145 -0.42 -19.69 -15.58
CA ALA A 145 -0.55 -21.00 -16.21
C ALA A 145 0.03 -22.13 -15.35
N SER A 146 0.90 -21.80 -14.39
CA SER A 146 1.48 -22.73 -13.41
C SER A 146 0.56 -23.02 -12.21
N MET A 147 -0.60 -22.37 -12.12
CA MET A 147 -1.50 -22.49 -10.98
C MET A 147 -2.01 -23.93 -10.85
N SER A 148 -1.89 -24.50 -9.65
CA SER A 148 -2.45 -25.83 -9.34
C SER A 148 -3.96 -25.78 -9.12
N LYS A 149 -4.63 -26.93 -9.27
CA LYS A 149 -6.06 -27.06 -8.93
C LYS A 149 -6.28 -26.77 -7.44
N GLY A 150 -7.39 -26.12 -7.11
CA GLY A 150 -7.75 -25.80 -5.72
C GLY A 150 -8.29 -24.38 -5.56
N ILE A 151 -8.37 -23.92 -4.31
CA ILE A 151 -8.87 -22.58 -4.01
C ILE A 151 -7.78 -21.55 -4.23
N LEU A 152 -8.01 -20.64 -5.17
CA LEU A 152 -7.24 -19.42 -5.36
C LEU A 152 -7.82 -18.30 -4.51
N ARG A 153 -6.96 -17.65 -3.72
CA ARG A 153 -7.32 -16.43 -2.99
C ARG A 153 -6.97 -15.22 -3.83
N VAL A 154 -7.94 -14.34 -4.02
CA VAL A 154 -7.78 -13.08 -4.74
C VAL A 154 -7.97 -11.94 -3.74
N LEU A 155 -6.90 -11.21 -3.44
CA LEU A 155 -6.96 -10.02 -2.61
C LEU A 155 -7.21 -8.81 -3.50
N VAL A 156 -8.25 -8.05 -3.20
CA VAL A 156 -8.55 -6.76 -3.80
C VAL A 156 -8.31 -5.71 -2.73
N SER A 157 -7.31 -4.85 -2.87
CA SER A 157 -6.95 -3.92 -1.79
C SER A 157 -6.30 -2.61 -2.24
N ASP A 158 -6.18 -1.67 -1.32
CA ASP A 158 -5.26 -0.55 -1.46
C ASP A 158 -3.78 -1.00 -1.45
N GLY A 159 -2.90 -0.08 -1.86
CA GLY A 159 -1.46 -0.34 -1.95
C GLY A 159 -0.76 -0.50 -0.60
N ASP A 160 -1.21 0.19 0.45
CA ASP A 160 -0.55 0.12 1.77
C ASP A 160 -0.81 -1.23 2.44
N THR A 161 -1.99 -1.82 2.25
CA THR A 161 -2.31 -3.18 2.70
C THR A 161 -1.33 -4.20 2.09
N LEU A 162 -1.07 -4.11 0.78
CA LEU A 162 -0.10 -5.00 0.11
C LEU A 162 1.33 -4.75 0.57
N ASP A 163 1.71 -3.49 0.75
CA ASP A 163 3.05 -3.14 1.21
C ASP A 163 3.28 -3.57 2.67
N ARG A 164 2.26 -3.47 3.54
CA ARG A 164 2.28 -3.98 4.93
C ARG A 164 2.40 -5.51 4.95
N MET A 165 1.62 -6.22 4.12
CA MET A 165 1.70 -7.68 4.00
C MET A 165 3.11 -8.13 3.60
N ARG A 166 3.72 -7.44 2.62
CA ARG A 166 5.11 -7.69 2.21
C ARG A 166 6.12 -7.40 3.32
N ARG A 167 5.98 -6.28 4.05
CA ARG A 167 6.86 -5.91 5.17
C ARG A 167 6.73 -6.85 6.38
N GLY A 168 5.57 -7.47 6.57
CA GLY A 168 5.32 -8.44 7.64
C GLY A 168 6.08 -9.77 7.47
N SER A 169 6.64 -10.04 6.29
CA SER A 169 7.48 -11.23 6.07
C SER A 169 8.75 -11.16 6.93
N PRO A 170 9.02 -12.15 7.82
CA PRO A 170 10.20 -12.16 8.68
C PRO A 170 11.53 -12.02 7.92
N MET A 171 11.57 -12.48 6.67
CA MET A 171 12.74 -12.36 5.79
C MET A 171 13.05 -10.90 5.41
N LEU A 172 12.02 -10.05 5.32
CA LEU A 172 12.12 -8.62 5.00
C LEU A 172 12.18 -7.72 6.23
N SER A 173 11.91 -8.25 7.43
CA SER A 173 12.05 -7.54 8.71
C SER A 173 13.49 -7.28 9.13
N ARG A 174 14.48 -7.90 8.46
CA ARG A 174 15.90 -7.64 8.73
C ARG A 174 16.28 -6.26 8.21
N LYS A 175 17.07 -5.51 8.99
CA LYS A 175 17.62 -4.22 8.54
C LYS A 175 18.39 -4.44 7.22
N LEU A 176 18.03 -3.67 6.19
CA LEU A 176 18.60 -3.75 4.85
C LEU A 176 19.73 -2.73 4.68
N ALA A 177 20.71 -3.04 3.84
CA ALA A 177 21.66 -2.05 3.33
C ALA A 177 20.95 -0.96 2.52
N LEU A 178 21.65 0.13 2.19
CA LEU A 178 21.02 1.30 1.59
C LEU A 178 20.45 1.02 0.19
N ALA A 179 21.17 0.31 -0.68
CA ALA A 179 20.68 -0.03 -2.02
C ALA A 179 19.36 -0.83 -2.00
N PRO A 180 19.25 -1.96 -1.26
CA PRO A 180 17.99 -2.69 -1.13
C PRO A 180 16.88 -1.87 -0.48
N THR A 181 17.20 -0.95 0.44
CA THR A 181 16.22 -0.03 1.04
C THR A 181 15.63 0.92 0.00
N ILE A 182 16.47 1.54 -0.82
CA ILE A 182 16.05 2.41 -1.94
C ILE A 182 15.22 1.62 -2.95
N ALA A 183 15.67 0.41 -3.31
CA ALA A 183 14.92 -0.46 -4.21
C ALA A 183 13.55 -0.87 -3.65
N LEU A 184 13.43 -1.04 -2.34
CA LEU A 184 12.15 -1.32 -1.67
C LEU A 184 11.24 -0.09 -1.72
N LEU A 185 11.74 1.10 -1.37
CA LEU A 185 10.98 2.35 -1.41
C LEU A 185 10.43 2.67 -2.80
N ASN A 186 11.22 2.43 -3.84
CA ASN A 186 10.80 2.62 -5.24
C ASN A 186 9.80 1.58 -5.73
N LYS A 187 9.63 0.47 -5.00
CA LYS A 187 8.63 -0.58 -5.28
C LYS A 187 7.37 -0.46 -4.42
N GLU A 188 7.28 0.53 -3.53
CA GLU A 188 6.06 0.78 -2.78
C GLU A 188 4.95 1.26 -3.74
N ARG A 189 3.73 0.82 -3.46
CA ARG A 189 2.58 1.02 -4.33
C ARG A 189 2.00 2.42 -4.16
N ALA A 190 1.43 2.94 -5.24
CA ALA A 190 0.72 4.21 -5.19
C ALA A 190 -0.59 4.04 -4.41
N ASN A 191 -0.94 5.00 -3.56
CA ASN A 191 -2.13 4.91 -2.72
C ASN A 191 -3.43 5.37 -3.40
N ASN A 192 -3.38 5.62 -4.71
CA ASN A 192 -4.51 6.08 -5.50
C ASN A 192 -4.95 5.05 -6.55
N ARG A 193 -4.73 3.77 -6.27
CA ARG A 193 -5.13 2.65 -7.14
C ARG A 193 -5.76 1.55 -6.29
N VAL A 194 -6.62 0.76 -6.91
CA VAL A 194 -7.02 -0.56 -6.37
C VAL A 194 -6.15 -1.60 -7.03
N TYR A 195 -5.61 -2.50 -6.23
CA TYR A 195 -4.78 -3.61 -6.65
C TYR A 195 -5.54 -4.91 -6.51
N VAL A 196 -5.28 -5.84 -7.43
CA VAL A 196 -5.75 -7.22 -7.39
C VAL A 196 -4.52 -8.10 -7.37
N SER A 197 -4.35 -8.87 -6.31
CA SER A 197 -3.21 -9.77 -6.11
C SER A 197 -3.70 -11.20 -5.95
N LEU A 198 -3.10 -12.11 -6.70
CA LEU A 198 -3.36 -13.54 -6.63
C LEU A 198 -2.39 -14.19 -5.65
N PHE A 199 -2.91 -15.01 -4.74
CA PHE A 199 -2.14 -15.72 -3.74
C PHE A 199 -2.39 -17.22 -3.84
N GLU A 200 -1.30 -17.98 -3.91
CA GLU A 200 -1.34 -19.43 -3.76
C GLU A 200 -1.45 -19.77 -2.27
N ALA A 201 -2.27 -20.76 -1.95
CA ALA A 201 -2.23 -21.38 -0.62
C ALA A 201 -0.91 -22.15 -0.52
N ASP A 202 0.03 -21.65 0.27
CA ASP A 202 1.38 -22.23 0.39
C ASP A 202 1.32 -23.63 1.03
N PRO A 203 1.66 -24.72 0.29
CA PRO A 203 1.72 -26.06 0.83
C PRO A 203 2.91 -26.28 1.78
N GLU A 204 3.98 -25.46 1.70
CA GLU A 204 5.21 -25.66 2.48
C GLU A 204 5.05 -25.27 3.95
N ALA A 205 4.00 -24.52 4.30
CA ALA A 205 3.57 -24.33 5.69
C ALA A 205 3.11 -25.66 6.37
N MET A 206 2.91 -26.73 5.59
CA MET A 206 2.52 -28.06 6.10
C MET A 206 3.68 -29.09 6.17
N VAL A 207 4.89 -28.80 5.63
CA VAL A 207 5.95 -29.81 5.43
C VAL A 207 7.24 -29.51 6.20
N ALA A 208 7.13 -28.96 7.41
CA ALA A 208 8.19 -29.06 8.39
C ALA A 208 7.59 -29.61 9.67
N ASP A 209 8.23 -30.62 10.25
CA ASP A 209 7.88 -31.34 11.49
C ASP A 209 7.90 -30.45 12.77
N LYS A 210 7.62 -29.17 12.59
CA LYS A 210 7.29 -28.15 13.58
C LYS A 210 6.07 -27.41 13.02
N VAL A 211 4.90 -27.87 13.44
CA VAL A 211 3.61 -27.21 13.23
C VAL A 211 3.77 -25.75 13.66
N MET A 212 3.93 -24.82 12.71
CA MET A 212 3.49 -23.46 12.98
C MET A 212 1.98 -23.55 13.12
N PRO A 213 1.36 -22.95 14.17
CA PRO A 213 -0.07 -22.99 14.33
C PRO A 213 -0.69 -22.35 13.09
N THR A 214 -1.12 -23.19 12.14
CA THR A 214 -2.06 -22.85 11.10
C THR A 214 -3.20 -22.17 11.82
N LEU A 215 -3.42 -20.89 11.54
CA LEU A 215 -4.50 -20.12 12.14
C LEU A 215 -5.76 -20.99 12.09
N PRO A 216 -6.32 -21.36 13.26
CA PRO A 216 -7.46 -22.26 13.29
C PRO A 216 -8.58 -21.70 12.42
N LEU A 217 -9.25 -22.56 11.65
CA LEU A 217 -10.49 -22.22 10.92
C LEU A 217 -11.55 -21.53 11.81
N SER A 218 -11.38 -21.61 13.12
CA SER A 218 -12.11 -20.94 14.19
C SER A 218 -12.10 -19.40 14.15
N VAL A 219 -11.29 -18.73 13.32
CA VAL A 219 -11.40 -17.27 13.09
C VAL A 219 -12.26 -16.90 11.86
N MET A 220 -12.66 -17.88 11.03
CA MET A 220 -13.48 -17.61 9.84
C MET A 220 -14.98 -17.50 10.17
N ASN A 221 -15.43 -18.05 11.30
CA ASN A 221 -16.83 -18.01 11.74
C ASN A 221 -17.22 -16.78 12.60
N VAL A 222 -16.38 -15.73 12.63
CA VAL A 222 -16.76 -14.44 13.22
C VAL A 222 -17.03 -13.38 12.14
N MET A 223 -16.90 -13.74 10.85
CA MET A 223 -17.09 -12.82 9.72
C MET A 223 -18.55 -12.45 9.42
N GLU A 224 -19.55 -13.07 10.06
CA GLU A 224 -20.95 -12.69 9.87
C GLU A 224 -21.37 -11.45 10.69
N ASN A 225 -20.59 -11.07 11.73
CA ASN A 225 -20.97 -10.00 12.66
C ASN A 225 -19.98 -8.83 12.80
N MET A 226 -19.00 -8.68 11.91
CA MET A 226 -18.08 -7.54 11.93
C MET A 226 -18.17 -6.67 10.67
N ARG A 227 -19.30 -5.95 10.56
CA ARG A 227 -19.37 -4.68 9.82
C ARG A 227 -18.56 -3.63 10.58
N GLY A 228 -17.24 -3.68 10.51
CA GLY A 228 -16.38 -2.71 11.18
C GLY A 228 -14.92 -2.88 10.79
N ASN A 229 -14.31 -1.77 10.35
CA ASN A 229 -12.89 -1.63 10.00
C ASN A 229 -11.96 -2.47 10.87
N GLN A 230 -11.48 -3.63 10.40
CA GLN A 230 -10.26 -4.22 10.91
C GLN A 230 -9.40 -4.80 9.79
N ASP A 231 -8.13 -4.38 9.82
CA ASP A 231 -7.06 -4.75 8.91
C ASP A 231 -6.81 -6.26 8.96
N MET A 232 -7.06 -6.95 7.85
CA MET A 232 -6.72 -8.35 7.70
C MET A 232 -5.24 -8.47 7.30
N VAL A 233 -4.40 -8.96 8.22
CA VAL A 233 -2.99 -9.25 7.94
C VAL A 233 -2.86 -10.74 7.57
N VAL A 234 -2.82 -11.04 6.28
CA VAL A 234 -2.51 -12.40 5.79
C VAL A 234 -0.99 -12.55 5.78
N LEU A 235 -0.44 -13.32 6.71
CA LEU A 235 0.99 -13.63 6.75
C LEU A 235 1.23 -14.95 6.01
N GLY A 236 2.20 -14.99 5.08
CA GLY A 236 2.75 -16.24 4.54
C GLY A 236 2.41 -16.60 3.10
N GLU A 237 1.65 -15.79 2.36
CA GLU A 237 1.36 -16.08 0.95
C GLU A 237 2.25 -15.26 0.00
N SER A 238 2.85 -15.91 -0.99
CA SER A 238 3.59 -15.25 -2.06
C SER A 238 2.60 -14.82 -3.16
N SER A 239 2.59 -13.53 -3.50
CA SER A 239 1.78 -13.06 -4.64
C SER A 239 2.39 -13.56 -5.94
N VAL A 240 1.61 -14.28 -6.74
CA VAL A 240 2.04 -14.87 -8.02
C VAL A 240 1.72 -13.99 -9.22
N ASN A 241 0.74 -13.10 -9.09
CA ASN A 241 0.41 -12.10 -10.10
C ASN A 241 -0.30 -10.90 -9.47
N GLU A 242 -0.13 -9.73 -10.07
CA GLU A 242 -0.76 -8.47 -9.65
C GLU A 242 -1.26 -7.66 -10.85
N ALA A 243 -2.45 -7.10 -10.72
CA ALA A 243 -3.01 -6.10 -11.61
C ALA A 243 -3.48 -4.88 -10.79
N SER A 244 -3.68 -3.73 -11.43
CA SER A 244 -4.22 -2.55 -10.77
C SER A 244 -5.11 -1.73 -11.70
N THR A 245 -5.98 -0.91 -11.13
CA THR A 245 -6.67 0.13 -11.89
C THR A 245 -5.68 1.16 -12.42
N GLU A 246 -6.09 1.92 -13.43
CA GLU A 246 -5.48 3.24 -13.68
C GLU A 246 -5.52 4.13 -12.43
N PRO A 247 -4.66 5.16 -12.34
CA PRO A 247 -4.67 6.10 -11.22
C PRO A 247 -6.07 6.71 -11.04
N LEU A 248 -6.53 6.70 -9.80
CA LEU A 248 -7.74 7.36 -9.37
C LEU A 248 -7.40 8.72 -8.78
N ASP A 249 -8.40 9.59 -8.75
CA ASP A 249 -8.32 10.91 -8.13
C ASP A 249 -8.64 10.90 -6.63
N TYR A 250 -8.46 9.74 -5.98
CA TYR A 250 -8.78 9.49 -4.58
C TYR A 250 -7.66 8.71 -3.89
N VAL A 251 -7.40 9.02 -2.63
CA VAL A 251 -6.70 8.09 -1.73
C VAL A 251 -7.62 6.90 -1.47
N VAL A 252 -7.18 5.72 -1.87
CA VAL A 252 -7.94 4.47 -1.74
C VAL A 252 -7.63 3.83 -0.40
N SER A 253 -8.65 3.29 0.26
CA SER A 253 -8.48 2.46 1.45
C SER A 253 -9.42 1.25 1.46
N GLY A 254 -8.96 0.16 2.07
CA GLY A 254 -9.73 -1.05 2.31
C GLY A 254 -9.20 -2.25 1.53
N ALA A 255 -9.70 -3.42 1.93
CA ALA A 255 -9.35 -4.70 1.35
C ALA A 255 -10.55 -5.64 1.36
N GLN A 256 -10.60 -6.54 0.38
CA GLN A 256 -11.60 -7.59 0.21
C GLN A 256 -10.90 -8.87 -0.29
N VAL A 257 -11.40 -10.02 0.11
CA VAL A 257 -10.89 -11.32 -0.36
C VAL A 257 -11.98 -12.05 -1.12
N LEU A 258 -11.63 -12.53 -2.31
CA LEU A 258 -12.47 -13.41 -3.11
C LEU A 258 -11.81 -14.78 -3.18
N LEU A 259 -12.65 -15.81 -3.29
CA LEU A 259 -12.22 -17.19 -3.45
C LEU A 259 -12.71 -17.69 -4.81
N ILE A 260 -11.79 -18.24 -5.60
CA ILE A 260 -12.09 -18.80 -6.93
C ILE A 260 -11.59 -20.23 -6.97
N ASN A 261 -12.39 -21.15 -7.51
CA ASN A 261 -11.98 -22.54 -7.67
C ASN A 261 -11.22 -22.75 -8.99
N ILE A 262 -9.99 -23.28 -8.92
CA ILE A 262 -9.16 -23.58 -10.09
C ILE A 262 -9.34 -25.04 -10.51
N LYS A 263 -9.77 -25.24 -11.76
CA LYS A 263 -10.09 -26.55 -12.35
C LYS A 263 -8.98 -27.21 -13.14
#